data_AF-A0A946LK82-F1
#
_entry.id   AF-A0A946LK82-F1
#
_cell.length_a   1.000
_cell.length_b   1.000
_cell.length_c   1.000
_cell.angle_alpha   90.00
_cell.angle_beta   90.00
_cell.angle_gamma   90.00
#
_symmetry.space_group_name_H-M   'P 1'
#
loop_
_entity.id
_entity.type
_entity.pdbx_description
1 polymer ?
#
loop_
_entity_poly.entity_id
_entity_poly.type
_entity_poly.pdbx_seq_one_letter_code
_entity_poly.pdbx_strand_id
1 'polypeptide(L)' 'MKDEKDNKAIEMPSAEEVAKELGKAKSIDDFYGKDGIFSRLFSKTIEQMLEAELSAELGYDRYESS' A
#
# COMPACT_ATOMS: atom_id res chain seq x y z
N MET A 1 -17.05 9.98 23.57
CA MET A 1 -17.21 9.00 22.48
C MET A 1 -16.83 9.71 21.20
N LYS A 2 -15.59 9.57 20.75
CA LYS A 2 -15.19 10.05 19.42
C LYS A 2 -14.05 9.17 18.91
N ASP A 3 -14.26 7.87 19.05
CA ASP A 3 -13.37 6.80 18.60
C ASP A 3 -13.93 6.27 17.28
N GLU A 4 -13.87 7.10 16.22
CA GLU A 4 -14.34 6.69 14.89
C GLU A 4 -13.78 7.58 13.77
N LYS A 5 -12.58 8.16 13.96
CA LYS A 5 -11.87 8.81 12.85
C LYS A 5 -11.19 7.73 12.01
N ASP A 6 -11.88 7.34 10.95
CA ASP A 6 -11.35 6.82 9.69
C ASP A 6 -10.02 6.07 9.79
N ASN A 7 -10.06 4.82 10.26
CA ASN A 7 -9.09 3.84 9.77
C ASN A 7 -9.39 3.65 8.28
N LYS A 8 -8.83 4.50 7.41
CA LYS A 8 -8.80 4.24 5.97
C LYS A 8 -8.19 2.86 5.80
N ALA A 9 -9.03 1.88 5.45
CA ALA A 9 -8.59 0.51 5.29
C ALA A 9 -7.47 0.50 4.25
N ILE A 10 -6.27 0.09 4.67
CA ILE A 10 -5.14 -0.09 3.75
C ILE A 10 -5.59 -1.08 2.68
N GLU A 11 -5.51 -0.65 1.43
CA GLU A 11 -5.86 -1.44 0.27
C GLU A 11 -4.80 -2.52 0.08
N MET A 12 -5.21 -3.75 0.31
CA MET A 12 -4.38 -4.94 0.13
C MET A 12 -4.83 -5.67 -1.14
N PRO A 13 -3.90 -6.10 -2.02
CA PRO A 13 -4.26 -6.95 -3.14
C PRO A 13 -4.83 -8.29 -2.64
N SER A 14 -5.75 -8.87 -3.40
CA SER A 14 -6.35 -10.15 -3.03
C SER A 14 -5.33 -11.29 -3.11
N ALA A 15 -5.50 -12.32 -2.26
CA ALA A 15 -4.62 -13.49 -2.26
C ALA A 15 -4.59 -14.21 -3.62
N GLU A 16 -5.73 -14.28 -4.31
CA GLU A 16 -5.83 -14.88 -5.66
C GLU A 16 -5.03 -14.08 -6.70
N GLU A 17 -5.10 -12.75 -6.65
CA GLU A 17 -4.37 -11.88 -7.56
C GLU A 17 -2.87 -11.94 -7.32
N VAL A 18 -2.45 -11.94 -6.05
CA VAL A 18 -1.05 -12.15 -5.66
C VAL A 18 -0.53 -13.49 -6.18
N ALA A 19 -1.27 -14.58 -5.96
CA ALA A 19 -0.89 -15.91 -6.43
C ALA A 19 -0.78 -15.99 -7.96
N LYS A 20 -1.73 -15.37 -8.67
CA LYS A 20 -1.75 -15.32 -10.14
C LYS A 20 -0.54 -14.58 -10.71
N GLU A 21 -0.19 -13.42 -10.16
CA GLU A 21 0.95 -12.65 -10.66
C GLU A 21 2.29 -13.28 -10.26
N LEU A 22 2.40 -13.81 -9.04
CA LEU A 22 3.57 -14.58 -8.61
C LEU A 22 3.83 -15.80 -9.50
N GLY A 23 2.76 -16.49 -9.95
CA GLY A 23 2.87 -17.62 -10.87
C GLY A 23 3.42 -17.27 -12.27
N LYS A 24 3.45 -15.98 -12.63
CA LYS A 24 4.04 -15.50 -13.90
C LYS A 24 5.53 -15.16 -13.78
N ALA A 25 6.03 -14.98 -12.56
CA ALA A 25 7.43 -14.63 -12.33
C ALA A 25 8.35 -15.79 -12.72
N LYS A 26 9.41 -15.51 -13.48
CA LYS A 26 10.42 -16.52 -13.86
C LYS A 26 11.76 -16.28 -13.20
N SER A 27 11.98 -15.08 -12.70
CA SER A 27 13.21 -14.64 -12.05
C SER A 27 12.92 -13.71 -10.87
N ILE A 28 13.93 -13.52 -10.02
CA ILE A 28 13.86 -12.58 -8.90
C ILE A 28 13.68 -11.13 -9.39
N ASP A 29 14.21 -10.81 -10.57
CA ASP A 29 14.10 -9.49 -11.20
C ASP A 29 12.66 -9.21 -11.67
N ASP A 30 11.89 -10.23 -12.04
CA ASP A 30 10.46 -10.07 -12.36
C ASP A 30 9.64 -9.70 -11.12
N PHE A 31 10.14 -10.01 -9.92
CA PHE A 31 9.49 -9.69 -8.66
C PHE A 31 9.90 -8.31 -8.11
N TYR A 32 11.21 -8.03 -8.04
CA TYR A 32 11.77 -6.80 -7.43
C TYR A 32 12.24 -5.73 -8.42
N GLY A 33 12.16 -5.99 -9.73
CA GLY A 33 12.54 -5.00 -10.74
C GLY A 33 11.75 -3.70 -10.61
N LYS A 34 12.19 -2.65 -11.30
CA LYS A 34 11.54 -1.33 -11.30
C LYS A 34 10.03 -1.43 -11.63
N ASP A 35 9.67 -2.32 -12.54
CA ASP A 35 8.30 -2.65 -12.90
C ASP A 35 7.88 -4.05 -12.40
N GLY A 36 8.53 -4.55 -11.35
CA GLY A 36 8.33 -5.88 -10.80
C GLY A 36 6.94 -6.08 -10.20
N ILE A 37 6.55 -7.33 -10.03
CA ILE A 37 5.25 -7.73 -9.49
C ILE A 37 4.98 -7.08 -8.13
N PHE A 38 6.01 -6.97 -7.28
CA PHE A 38 5.85 -6.36 -5.96
C PHE A 38 5.50 -4.87 -6.06
N SER A 39 6.26 -4.09 -6.84
CA SER A 39 6.00 -2.67 -7.06
C SER A 39 4.62 -2.43 -7.68
N ARG A 40 4.16 -3.29 -8.58
CA ARG A 40 2.84 -3.13 -9.20
C ARG A 40 1.69 -3.48 -8.25
N LEU A 41 1.81 -4.54 -7.47
CA LEU A 41 0.72 -5.01 -6.61
C LEU A 41 0.63 -4.28 -5.27
N PHE A 42 1.76 -3.83 -4.72
CA PHE A 42 1.83 -3.31 -3.36
C PHE A 42 2.20 -1.82 -3.30
N SER A 43 2.44 -1.13 -4.42
CA SER A 43 2.79 0.30 -4.40
C SER A 43 1.78 1.14 -3.63
N LYS A 44 0.50 0.98 -3.96
CA LYS A 44 -0.60 1.72 -3.32
C LYS A 44 -0.75 1.38 -1.84
N THR A 45 -0.57 0.11 -1.49
CA THR A 45 -0.55 -0.35 -0.10
C THR A 45 0.54 0.35 0.70
N ILE A 46 1.77 0.41 0.16
CA ILE A 46 2.91 1.06 0.83
C ILE A 46 2.70 2.57 0.93
N GLU A 47 2.21 3.23 -0.12
CA GLU A 47 1.86 4.65 -0.07
C GLU A 47 0.86 4.94 1.06
N GLN A 48 -0.21 4.14 1.17
CA GLN A 48 -1.23 4.34 2.21
C GLN A 48 -0.68 4.10 3.63
N MET A 49 0.22 3.11 3.80
CA MET A 49 0.90 2.89 5.08
C MET A 49 1.75 4.09 5.47
N LEU A 50 2.56 4.60 4.53
CA LEU A 50 3.42 5.76 4.76
C LEU A 50 2.61 7.04 5.00
N GLU A 51 1.51 7.25 4.28
CA GLU A 51 0.60 8.37 4.53
C GLU A 51 -0.04 8.28 5.92
N ALA A 52 -0.47 7.08 6.33
CA ALA A 52 -1.03 6.87 7.67
C ALA A 52 0.00 7.14 8.78
N GLU A 53 1.24 6.66 8.62
CA GLU A 53 2.33 6.94 9.55
C GLU A 53 2.64 8.44 9.62
N LEU A 54 2.68 9.12 8.48
CA LEU A 54 2.94 10.55 8.40
C LEU A 54 1.83 11.39 9.06
N SER A 55 0.57 11.06 8.81
CA SER A 55 -0.57 11.72 9.44
C SER A 55 -0.62 11.48 10.95
N ALA A 56 -0.26 10.29 11.41
CA ALA A 56 -0.13 9.99 12.83
C ALA A 56 0.96 10.83 13.52
N GLU A 57 2.11 11.01 12.85
CA GLU A 57 3.23 11.81 13.37
C GLU A 57 2.90 13.32 13.38
N LEU A 58 2.26 13.82 12.33
CA LEU A 58 1.95 15.25 12.19
C LEU A 58 0.68 15.67 12.94
N GLY A 59 -0.23 14.74 13.23
CA GLY A 59 -1.50 14.99 13.92
C GLY A 59 -2.58 15.63 13.06
N TYR A 60 -2.39 15.68 11.74
CA TYR A 60 -3.38 16.15 10.76
C TYR A 60 -3.27 15.40 9.44
N ASP A 61 -4.37 15.32 8.69
CA ASP A 61 -4.40 14.65 7.39
C ASP A 61 -3.82 15.51 6.27
N ARG A 62 -3.41 14.85 5.19
CA ARG A 62 -2.95 15.52 3.97
C ARG A 62 -4.00 16.54 3.50
N TYR A 63 -3.58 17.78 3.29
CA TYR A 63 -4.41 18.94 2.93
C TYR A 63 -5.30 19.53 4.04
N GLU A 64 -5.28 19.01 5.29
CA GLU A 64 -6.04 19.64 6.38
C GLU A 64 -5.41 20.95 6.89
N SER A 65 -4.10 21.15 6.67
CA SER A 65 -3.38 22.37 7.09
C SER A 65 -3.20 23.41 5.96
N SER A 66 -3.88 23.24 4.81
CA SER A 66 -3.79 24.14 3.65
C SER A 66 -4.96 25.12 3.55
#